data_AF-A0A2E2EFK6-F1
#
_entry.id   AF-A0A2E2EFK6-F1
#
_cell.length_a   1.000
_cell.length_b   1.000
_cell.length_c   1.000
_cell.angle_alpha   90.00
_cell.angle_beta   90.00
_cell.angle_gamma   90.00
#
_symmetry.space_group_name_H-M   'P 1'
#
loop_
_entity.id
_entity.type
_entity.pdbx_description
1 polymer ?
#
loop_
_entity_poly.entity_id
_entity_poly.type
_entity_poly.pdbx_seq_one_letter_code
_entity_poly.pdbx_strand_id
1 'polypeptide(L)'
;MKNMMMTLGLILVTIGLAGNSYAMDKEEFKEAAEERIEKIEDKLESYEEKMAGMSATAKEKAKNIYENLEDSKDDLEDKLEDLSDASEDKWEDMKDSFEESYAKLEKEVNDVI
;
A
#
# COMPACT_ATOMS: atom_id res chain seq x y z
N MET A 1 -20.25 -19.45 -20.14
CA MET A 1 -18.79 -19.65 -20.02
C MET A 1 -18.31 -18.62 -19.04
N LYS A 2 -18.49 -18.93 -17.76
CA LYS A 2 -17.44 -19.26 -16.78
C LYS A 2 -16.70 -18.00 -16.34
N ASN A 3 -17.25 -17.44 -15.28
CA ASN A 3 -16.61 -16.62 -14.27
C ASN A 3 -15.14 -17.05 -14.12
N MET A 4 -14.23 -16.14 -14.44
CA MET A 4 -12.82 -16.21 -14.05
C MET A 4 -12.45 -14.89 -13.38
N MET A 5 -13.27 -14.48 -12.39
CA MET A 5 -12.79 -13.72 -11.24
C MET A 5 -12.26 -14.75 -10.26
N MET A 6 -10.94 -14.92 -10.19
CA MET A 6 -10.17 -15.44 -9.05
C MET A 6 -8.74 -15.71 -9.52
N THR A 7 -7.94 -14.65 -9.58
CA THR A 7 -6.50 -14.72 -9.30
C THR A 7 -6.13 -13.33 -8.82
N LEU A 8 -6.30 -13.09 -7.52
CA LEU A 8 -5.38 -12.25 -6.76
C LEU A 8 -3.99 -12.80 -7.06
N GLY A 9 -3.30 -12.17 -8.00
CA GLY A 9 -1.94 -12.50 -8.39
C GLY A 9 -1.00 -12.06 -7.28
N LEU A 10 -0.96 -12.85 -6.22
CA LEU A 10 0.24 -12.99 -5.41
C LEU A 10 1.25 -13.60 -6.38
N ILE A 11 2.05 -12.75 -7.05
CA ILE A 11 3.14 -13.20 -7.92
C ILE A 11 4.18 -13.83 -6.98
N LEU A 12 4.00 -15.11 -6.68
CA LEU A 12 5.08 -15.98 -6.26
C LEU A 12 5.96 -16.17 -7.50
N VAL A 13 6.98 -15.32 -7.65
CA VAL A 13 8.09 -15.59 -8.58
C VAL A 13 8.85 -16.79 -8.02
N THR A 14 8.47 -17.99 -8.44
CA THR A 14 9.30 -19.18 -8.25
C THR A 14 10.25 -19.32 -9.44
N ILE A 15 11.45 -18.77 -9.31
CA ILE A 15 12.61 -19.22 -10.09
C ILE A 15 13.68 -19.68 -9.10
N GLY A 16 13.83 -20.99 -9.00
CA GLY A 16 14.79 -21.61 -8.11
C GLY A 16 16.22 -21.46 -8.59
N LEU A 17 17.09 -21.00 -7.69
CA LEU A 17 18.49 -21.39 -7.62
C LEU A 17 18.78 -21.82 -6.18
N ALA A 18 19.53 -22.91 -6.05
CA ALA A 18 19.69 -23.66 -4.81
C ALA A 18 20.36 -22.85 -3.68
N GLY A 19 19.68 -22.78 -2.53
CA GLY A 19 20.28 -22.44 -1.23
C GLY A 19 20.05 -21.00 -0.77
N ASN A 20 19.38 -20.87 0.39
CA ASN A 20 19.20 -19.67 1.23
C ASN A 20 18.16 -18.61 0.82
N SER A 21 17.13 -18.51 1.68
CA SER A 21 16.17 -17.40 1.93
C SER A 21 15.61 -16.62 0.74
N TYR A 22 14.28 -16.56 0.62
CA TYR A 22 13.52 -15.64 -0.23
C TYR A 22 13.67 -14.18 0.25
N ALA A 23 14.89 -13.65 0.30
CA ALA A 23 15.10 -12.22 0.42
C ALA A 23 14.76 -11.61 -0.94
N MET A 24 13.59 -10.98 -1.02
CA MET A 24 13.26 -10.04 -2.09
C MET A 24 14.35 -8.97 -2.10
N ASP A 25 14.96 -8.71 -3.25
CA ASP A 25 15.95 -7.63 -3.34
C ASP A 25 15.27 -6.26 -3.26
N LYS A 26 16.07 -5.21 -3.01
CA LYS A 26 15.54 -3.87 -2.71
C LYS A 26 14.71 -3.28 -3.85
N GLU A 27 15.09 -3.58 -5.09
CA GLU A 27 14.43 -3.05 -6.27
C GLU A 27 13.07 -3.75 -6.46
N GLU A 28 13.03 -5.08 -6.35
CA GLU A 28 11.78 -5.84 -6.41
C GLU A 28 10.80 -5.40 -5.31
N PHE A 29 11.31 -5.12 -4.10
CA PHE A 29 10.50 -4.58 -3.02
C PHE A 29 9.94 -3.20 -3.35
N LYS A 30 10.77 -2.32 -3.91
CA LYS A 30 10.38 -0.96 -4.25
C LYS A 30 9.27 -0.95 -5.30
N GLU A 31 9.44 -1.68 -6.40
CA GLU A 31 8.41 -1.79 -7.44
C GLU A 31 7.09 -2.32 -6.87
N ALA A 32 7.17 -3.34 -6.01
CA ALA A 32 5.99 -3.92 -5.37
C ALA A 32 5.33 -2.95 -4.36
N ALA A 33 6.11 -2.09 -3.70
CA ALA A 33 5.62 -1.08 -2.78
C ALA A 33 4.94 0.08 -3.52
N GLU A 34 5.53 0.56 -4.62
CA GLU A 34 4.94 1.57 -5.49
C GLU A 34 3.57 1.11 -6.03
N GLU A 35 3.48 -0.12 -6.55
CA GLU A 35 2.21 -0.69 -7.05
C GLU A 35 1.14 -0.78 -5.93
N ARG A 36 1.57 -1.05 -4.69
CA ARG A 36 0.67 -1.12 -3.54
C ARG A 36 0.18 0.26 -3.12
N ILE A 37 1.04 1.29 -3.16
CA ILE A 37 0.67 2.67 -2.88
C ILE A 37 -0.28 3.20 -3.95
N GLU A 38 -0.04 2.93 -5.23
CA GLU A 38 -0.95 3.28 -6.34
C GLU A 38 -2.36 2.69 -6.12
N LYS A 39 -2.46 1.43 -5.66
CA LYS A 39 -3.75 0.82 -5.30
C LYS A 39 -4.44 1.48 -4.11
N ILE A 40 -3.70 2.09 -3.20
CA ILE A 40 -4.26 2.89 -2.10
C ILE A 40 -4.78 4.22 -2.65
N GLU A 41 -4.04 4.86 -3.55
CA GLU A 41 -4.47 6.09 -4.23
C GLU A 41 -5.79 5.88 -5.00
N ASP A 42 -5.88 4.85 -5.85
CA ASP A 42 -7.10 4.46 -6.56
C ASP A 42 -8.32 4.31 -5.62
N LYS A 43 -8.08 3.72 -4.44
CA LYS A 43 -9.08 3.51 -3.41
C LYS A 43 -9.50 4.83 -2.76
N LEU A 44 -8.57 5.74 -2.49
CA LEU A 44 -8.85 7.07 -1.96
C LEU A 44 -9.65 7.91 -2.95
N GLU A 45 -9.30 7.88 -4.24
CA GLU A 45 -10.10 8.53 -5.29
C GLU A 45 -11.55 8.00 -5.29
N SER A 46 -11.73 6.68 -5.20
CA SER A 46 -13.07 6.08 -5.10
C SER A 46 -13.83 6.53 -3.84
N TYR A 47 -13.13 6.72 -2.71
CA TYR A 47 -13.74 7.23 -1.50
C TYR A 47 -14.17 8.70 -1.65
N GLU A 48 -13.34 9.54 -2.28
CA GLU A 48 -13.66 10.94 -2.58
C GLU A 48 -14.91 11.05 -3.48
N GLU A 49 -15.00 10.22 -4.53
CA GLU A 49 -16.20 10.17 -5.39
C GLU A 49 -17.47 9.81 -4.59
N LYS A 50 -17.39 8.83 -3.68
CA LYS A 50 -18.52 8.46 -2.80
C LYS A 50 -18.91 9.62 -1.88
N MET A 51 -17.94 10.40 -1.40
CA MET A 51 -18.21 11.58 -0.57
C MET A 51 -19.03 12.63 -1.30
N ALA A 52 -18.88 12.77 -2.63
CA ALA A 52 -19.63 13.76 -3.40
C ALA A 52 -21.14 13.62 -3.23
N GLY A 53 -21.65 12.38 -3.09
CA GLY A 53 -23.06 12.04 -2.89
C GLY A 53 -23.58 12.15 -1.46
N MET A 54 -22.72 12.45 -0.47
CA MET A 54 -23.11 12.54 0.94
C MET A 54 -23.79 13.87 1.30
N SER A 55 -24.56 13.85 2.41
CA SER A 55 -25.05 15.09 3.04
C SER A 55 -23.90 15.92 3.58
N ALA A 56 -24.09 17.23 3.76
CA ALA A 56 -23.02 18.15 4.18
C ALA A 56 -22.30 17.70 5.47
N THR A 57 -23.06 17.30 6.50
CA THR A 57 -22.50 16.82 7.78
C THR A 57 -21.74 15.49 7.64
N ALA A 58 -22.22 14.59 6.77
CA ALA A 58 -21.52 13.33 6.52
C ALA A 58 -20.22 13.57 5.71
N LYS A 59 -20.28 14.48 4.72
CA LYS A 59 -19.14 14.89 3.90
C LYS A 59 -18.03 15.51 4.74
N GLU A 60 -18.34 16.35 5.72
CA GLU A 60 -17.32 16.94 6.61
C GLU A 60 -16.57 15.88 7.41
N LYS A 61 -17.28 14.88 7.97
CA LYS A 61 -16.64 13.76 8.68
C LYS A 61 -15.80 12.90 7.75
N ALA A 62 -16.32 12.61 6.56
CA ALA A 62 -15.61 11.82 5.57
C ALA A 62 -14.36 12.53 5.06
N LYS A 63 -14.39 13.87 4.92
CA LYS A 63 -13.23 14.69 4.55
C LYS A 63 -12.11 14.59 5.58
N ASN A 64 -12.43 14.68 6.87
CA ASN A 64 -11.42 14.51 7.92
C ASN A 64 -10.81 13.10 7.89
N ILE A 65 -11.60 12.07 7.57
CA ILE A 65 -11.09 10.71 7.41
C ILE A 65 -10.19 10.62 6.18
N TYR A 66 -10.63 11.14 5.04
CA TYR A 66 -9.85 11.19 3.80
C TYR A 66 -8.50 11.88 3.99
N GLU A 67 -8.48 13.07 4.61
CA GLU A 67 -7.24 13.83 4.89
C GLU A 67 -6.26 13.01 5.74
N ASN A 68 -6.73 12.32 6.79
CA ASN A 68 -5.85 11.46 7.60
C ASN A 68 -5.28 10.26 6.81
N LEU A 69 -6.05 9.73 5.85
CA LEU A 69 -5.59 8.61 5.01
C LEU A 69 -4.60 9.09 3.95
N GLU A 70 -4.79 10.28 3.38
CA GLU A 70 -3.81 10.93 2.50
C GLU A 70 -2.50 11.19 3.25
N ASP A 71 -2.56 11.81 4.43
CA ASP A 71 -1.36 12.05 5.25
C ASP A 71 -0.59 10.74 5.53
N SER A 72 -1.32 9.65 5.79
CA SER A 72 -0.71 8.33 6.03
C SER A 72 -0.13 7.68 4.77
N LYS A 73 -0.67 8.00 3.58
CA LYS A 73 -0.15 7.57 2.28
C LYS A 73 1.14 8.33 1.96
N ASP A 74 1.15 9.64 2.15
CA ASP A 74 2.34 10.49 1.97
C ASP A 74 3.46 10.04 2.92
N ASP A 75 3.15 9.75 4.19
CA ASP A 75 4.10 9.16 5.15
C ASP A 75 4.69 7.81 4.69
N LEU A 76 3.95 7.02 3.89
CA LEU A 76 4.41 5.76 3.31
C LEU A 76 5.32 5.98 2.11
N GLU A 77 5.02 6.97 1.27
CA GLU A 77 5.87 7.37 0.15
C GLU A 77 7.23 7.86 0.65
N ASP A 78 7.25 8.71 1.68
CA ASP A 78 8.48 9.18 2.34
C ASP A 78 9.32 8.02 2.87
N LYS A 79 8.67 7.03 3.53
CA LYS A 79 9.36 5.82 4.04
C LYS A 79 9.94 4.97 2.91
N LEU A 80 9.26 4.89 1.76
CA LEU A 80 9.73 4.14 0.62
C LEU A 80 10.94 4.81 -0.06
N GLU A 81 10.93 6.15 -0.12
CA GLU A 81 12.09 6.93 -0.57
C GLU A 81 13.28 6.70 0.37
N ASP A 82 13.08 6.84 1.69
CA ASP A 82 14.11 6.57 2.70
C ASP A 82 14.69 5.15 2.60
N LEU A 83 13.84 4.16 2.29
CA LEU A 83 14.22 2.77 2.12
C LEU A 83 15.07 2.53 0.87
N SER A 84 14.89 3.34 -0.17
CA SER A 84 15.70 3.31 -1.39
C SER A 84 17.16 3.71 -1.10
N ASP A 85 17.38 4.63 -0.16
CA ASP A 85 18.70 5.12 0.25
C ASP A 85 19.31 4.35 1.44
N ALA A 86 18.57 3.41 2.01
CA ALA A 86 19.00 2.65 3.18
C ALA A 86 20.20 1.74 2.88
N SER A 87 21.18 1.69 3.80
CA SER A 87 22.24 0.67 3.79
C SER A 87 21.66 -0.73 4.01
N GLU A 88 22.33 -1.79 3.53
CA GLU A 88 21.92 -3.20 3.76
C GLU A 88 21.60 -3.50 5.23
N ASP A 89 22.45 -3.06 6.17
CA ASP A 89 22.28 -3.30 7.61
C ASP A 89 21.01 -2.68 8.23
N LYS A 90 20.40 -1.68 7.58
CA LYS A 90 19.19 -0.99 8.06
C LYS A 90 17.95 -1.31 7.24
N TRP A 91 18.15 -1.93 6.08
CA TRP A 91 17.11 -2.07 5.08
C TRP A 91 15.97 -2.94 5.59
N GLU A 92 16.27 -4.08 6.24
CA GLU A 92 15.23 -4.97 6.78
C GLU A 92 14.40 -4.28 7.87
N ASP A 93 15.03 -3.53 8.79
CA ASP A 93 14.29 -2.81 9.84
C ASP A 93 13.37 -1.73 9.24
N MET A 94 13.83 -1.01 8.22
CA MET A 94 13.04 0.01 7.52
C MET A 94 11.92 -0.61 6.69
N LYS A 95 12.18 -1.77 6.08
CA LYS A 95 11.20 -2.55 5.32
C LYS A 95 10.08 -3.06 6.21
N ASP A 96 10.41 -3.62 7.37
CA ASP A 96 9.41 -4.04 8.35
C ASP A 96 8.56 -2.85 8.81
N SER A 97 9.19 -1.69 9.05
CA SER A 97 8.47 -0.47 9.42
C SER A 97 7.53 0.03 8.31
N PHE A 98 7.96 -0.05 7.04
CA PHE A 98 7.12 0.23 5.89
C PHE A 98 5.93 -0.74 5.83
N GLU A 99 6.17 -2.04 5.92
CA GLU A 99 5.12 -3.07 5.82
C GLU A 99 4.09 -2.95 6.96
N GLU A 100 4.51 -2.63 8.18
CA GLU A 100 3.58 -2.34 9.29
C GLU A 100 2.70 -1.12 9.00
N SER A 101 3.30 -0.06 8.44
CA SER A 101 2.60 1.17 8.09
C SER A 101 1.61 0.94 6.95
N TYR A 102 2.03 0.17 5.94
CA TYR A 102 1.20 -0.19 4.79
C TYR A 102 0.01 -1.04 5.24
N ALA A 103 0.24 -2.09 6.04
CA ALA A 103 -0.84 -2.96 6.53
C ALA A 103 -1.86 -2.18 7.37
N LYS A 104 -1.41 -1.20 8.17
CA LYS A 104 -2.28 -0.31 8.91
C LYS A 104 -3.12 0.56 7.96
N LEU A 105 -2.49 1.25 7.02
CA LEU A 105 -3.21 2.11 6.07
C LEU A 105 -4.19 1.31 5.20
N GLU A 106 -3.76 0.18 4.66
CA GLU A 106 -4.62 -0.69 3.84
C GLU A 106 -5.88 -1.10 4.61
N LYS A 107 -5.74 -1.44 5.89
CA LYS A 107 -6.88 -1.74 6.75
C LYS A 107 -7.80 -0.52 6.92
N GLU A 108 -7.24 0.65 7.23
CA GLU A 108 -8.01 1.88 7.46
C GLU A 108 -8.76 2.34 6.20
N VAL A 109 -8.13 2.24 5.03
CA VAL A 109 -8.75 2.52 3.72
C VAL A 109 -9.87 1.52 3.42
N ASN A 110 -9.65 0.23 3.68
CA ASN A 110 -10.69 -0.80 3.47
C ASN A 110 -11.87 -0.64 4.44
N ASP A 111 -11.67 -0.04 5.62
CA ASP A 111 -12.75 0.20 6.59
C ASP A 111 -13.72 1.31 6.12
N VAL A 112 -13.34 2.13 5.13
CA VAL A 112 -14.13 3.30 4.67
C VAL A 112 -14.72 3.15 3.26
N ILE A 113 -14.29 2.15 2.49
CA ILE A 113 -14.71 1.88 1.11
C ILE A 113 -15.81 0.81 1.06
#